data_AF-F3QY02-F1
#
_entry.id   AF-F3QY02-F1
#
_cell.length_a   1.000
_cell.length_b   1.000
_cell.length_c   1.000
_cell.angle_alpha   90.00
_cell.angle_beta   90.00
_cell.angle_gamma   90.00
#
_symmetry.space_group_name_H-M   'P 1'
#
loop_
_entity.id
_entity.type
_entity.pdbx_description
1 polymer ?
#
loop_
_entity_poly.entity_id
_entity_poly.type
_entity_poly.pdbx_seq_one_letter_code
_entity_poly.pdbx_strand_id
1 'polypeptide(L)'
;MNMKKSVTLIGVCFVFSGLQAQIKMYSNGNVGIQSSAVPEAALVVGGNASNKGTGYKTYIRSNNHALYVRREGVPTNNSTWLIANEGNNWVDGGQFYIGIKGYSIYGSPLGRGRAWGVFGEAGNSTSGYNYAVHGNLRGNQRGSAIVGTLDNVDINVPGRYVGYFMGDIRTTGNIYGTVLTPSASRSALMGRSAVMPLSAESDATNSMSVVEKLSQLTAVQYNLSEPQAAQAFAASGDTVAAAPRSVTDVQALEKTHYGLDAEVLKEIYPDLVYESQEGDLCINYTEMIPLLVQSVSELRAQVVSLQGAQ
;
A
#
# COMPACT_ATOMS: atom_id res chain seq x y z
N MET A 1 -32.21 -57.68 72.60
CA MET A 1 -31.65 -56.33 72.80
C MET A 1 -30.24 -56.32 72.22
N ASN A 2 -29.91 -55.26 71.47
CA ASN A 2 -28.58 -54.86 70.98
C ASN A 2 -28.05 -55.42 69.64
N MET A 3 -28.64 -54.85 68.58
CA MET A 3 -28.01 -54.06 67.50
C MET A 3 -26.90 -54.69 66.64
N LYS A 4 -27.30 -55.02 65.39
CA LYS A 4 -26.46 -55.28 64.22
C LYS A 4 -25.62 -54.04 63.89
N LYS A 5 -24.30 -54.20 63.78
CA LYS A 5 -23.39 -53.14 63.29
C LYS A 5 -23.39 -53.16 61.76
N SER A 6 -24.19 -52.28 61.17
CA SER A 6 -24.08 -51.96 59.74
C SER A 6 -22.85 -51.08 59.52
N VAL A 7 -21.86 -51.59 58.79
CA VAL A 7 -20.73 -50.80 58.30
C VAL A 7 -21.17 -50.11 57.02
N THR A 8 -21.54 -48.83 57.12
CA THR A 8 -21.87 -48.00 55.97
C THR A 8 -20.57 -47.53 55.33
N LEU A 9 -20.21 -48.08 54.17
CA LEU A 9 -19.14 -47.57 53.32
C LEU A 9 -19.65 -46.27 52.67
N ILE A 10 -19.29 -45.12 53.24
CA ILE A 10 -19.53 -43.82 52.61
C ILE A 10 -18.50 -43.68 51.48
N GLY A 11 -18.92 -44.04 50.27
CA GLY A 11 -18.19 -43.68 49.06
C GLY A 11 -18.21 -42.16 48.91
N VAL A 12 -17.12 -41.51 49.28
CA VAL A 12 -16.90 -40.10 48.98
C VAL A 12 -16.68 -39.99 47.47
N CYS A 13 -17.77 -39.77 46.73
CA CYS A 13 -17.68 -39.26 45.37
C CYS A 13 -17.12 -37.84 45.45
N PHE A 14 -15.80 -37.71 45.31
CA PHE A 14 -15.18 -36.43 44.98
C PHE A 14 -15.70 -36.00 43.61
N VAL A 15 -16.77 -35.21 43.61
CA VAL A 15 -17.17 -34.45 42.43
C VAL A 15 -16.12 -33.36 42.28
N PHE A 16 -15.12 -33.59 41.42
CA PHE A 16 -14.21 -32.53 40.96
C PHE A 16 -14.97 -31.55 40.04
N SER A 17 -16.01 -30.89 40.55
CA SER A 17 -16.68 -29.78 39.86
C SER A 17 -15.84 -28.53 40.03
N GLY A 18 -14.77 -28.41 39.25
CA GLY A 18 -13.92 -27.21 39.27
C GLY A 18 -12.57 -27.33 38.58
N LEU A 19 -12.09 -28.53 38.27
CA LEU A 19 -10.89 -28.68 37.46
C LEU A 19 -11.24 -28.48 35.99
N GLN A 20 -11.34 -27.22 35.56
CA GLN A 20 -11.16 -26.88 34.15
C GLN A 20 -9.72 -27.29 33.82
N ALA A 21 -9.55 -28.49 33.25
CA ALA A 21 -8.25 -28.94 32.75
C ALA A 21 -7.75 -27.88 31.77
N GLN A 22 -6.70 -27.16 32.14
CA GLN A 22 -6.13 -26.12 31.29
C GLN A 22 -5.63 -26.70 29.96
N ILE A 23 -5.26 -27.99 29.95
CA ILE A 23 -4.86 -28.77 28.78
C ILE A 23 -5.70 -30.05 28.76
N LYS A 24 -6.33 -30.37 27.63
CA LYS A 24 -7.15 -31.58 27.45
C LYS A 24 -6.83 -32.25 26.11
N MET A 25 -6.52 -33.55 26.16
CA MET A 25 -6.45 -34.39 24.97
C MET A 25 -7.82 -35.02 24.71
N TYR A 26 -8.25 -35.03 23.46
CA TYR A 26 -9.53 -35.56 23.03
C TYR A 26 -9.39 -36.93 22.35
N SER A 27 -10.50 -37.67 22.21
CA SER A 27 -10.50 -39.03 21.64
C SER A 27 -10.02 -39.09 20.18
N ASN A 28 -10.06 -37.98 19.46
CA ASN A 28 -9.51 -37.85 18.11
C ASN A 28 -7.99 -37.58 18.08
N GLY A 29 -7.32 -37.57 19.23
CA GLY A 29 -5.88 -37.33 19.37
C GLY A 29 -5.48 -35.86 19.43
N ASN A 30 -6.41 -34.92 19.29
CA ASN A 30 -6.11 -33.49 19.30
C ASN A 30 -6.09 -32.92 20.71
N VAL A 31 -5.37 -31.81 20.88
CA VAL A 31 -5.17 -31.13 22.18
C VAL A 31 -5.83 -29.75 22.18
N GLY A 32 -6.61 -29.48 23.24
CA GLY A 32 -7.21 -28.18 23.49
C GLY A 32 -6.69 -27.56 24.78
N ILE A 33 -6.40 -26.27 24.75
CA ILE A 33 -6.03 -25.45 25.91
C ILE A 33 -7.11 -24.39 26.11
N GLN A 34 -7.70 -24.34 27.30
CA GLN A 34 -8.84 -23.46 27.60
C GLN A 34 -9.96 -23.59 26.53
N SER A 35 -10.31 -24.84 26.20
CA SER A 35 -11.31 -25.16 25.18
C SER A 35 -12.34 -26.15 25.70
N SER A 36 -13.61 -25.85 25.47
CA SER A 36 -14.78 -26.63 25.91
C SER A 36 -15.29 -27.64 24.88
N ALA A 37 -14.80 -27.60 23.64
CA ALA A 37 -15.23 -28.49 22.55
C ALA A 37 -14.07 -29.32 21.98
N VAL A 38 -14.42 -30.40 21.27
CA VAL A 38 -13.47 -31.28 20.59
C VAL A 38 -12.77 -30.51 19.46
N PRO A 39 -11.44 -30.31 19.51
CA PRO A 39 -10.70 -29.60 18.48
C PRO A 39 -10.69 -30.33 17.14
N GLU A 40 -10.91 -29.60 16.04
CA GLU A 40 -10.65 -30.10 14.68
C GLU A 40 -9.18 -29.95 14.27
N ALA A 41 -8.50 -28.90 14.76
CA ALA A 41 -7.06 -28.72 14.62
C ALA A 41 -6.29 -29.53 15.68
N ALA A 42 -5.06 -29.93 15.36
CA ALA A 42 -4.22 -30.72 16.27
C ALA A 42 -3.94 -30.02 17.61
N LEU A 43 -3.79 -28.69 17.59
CA LEU A 43 -3.67 -27.84 18.77
C LEU A 43 -4.63 -26.64 18.71
N VAL A 44 -5.45 -26.46 19.74
CA VAL A 44 -6.33 -25.28 19.90
C VAL A 44 -6.04 -24.55 21.21
N VAL A 45 -5.98 -23.21 21.18
CA VAL A 45 -5.85 -22.35 22.36
C VAL A 45 -6.93 -21.26 22.34
N GLY A 46 -7.71 -21.13 23.43
CA GLY A 46 -8.53 -19.95 23.71
C GLY A 46 -9.89 -19.85 22.99
N GLY A 47 -10.70 -20.92 22.98
CA GLY A 47 -12.07 -20.84 22.46
C GLY A 47 -12.83 -22.17 22.37
N ASN A 48 -14.15 -22.08 22.13
CA ASN A 48 -15.01 -23.22 21.79
C ASN A 48 -14.73 -23.60 20.32
N ALA A 49 -14.06 -24.73 20.08
CA ALA A 49 -13.60 -25.15 18.77
C ALA A 49 -14.78 -25.66 17.91
N SER A 50 -15.24 -24.84 16.97
CA SER A 50 -16.08 -25.30 15.85
C SER A 50 -15.81 -24.57 14.53
N ASN A 51 -14.72 -23.80 14.36
CA ASN A 51 -14.72 -22.74 13.34
C ASN A 51 -13.58 -22.71 12.32
N LYS A 52 -12.75 -23.75 12.16
CA LYS A 52 -11.95 -23.91 10.93
C LYS A 52 -11.74 -25.39 10.62
N GLY A 53 -12.37 -25.82 9.51
CA GLY A 53 -12.47 -27.20 9.03
C GLY A 53 -11.16 -27.98 8.87
N THR A 54 -11.28 -29.16 8.26
CA THR A 54 -10.18 -30.07 7.96
C THR A 54 -9.00 -29.35 7.28
N GLY A 55 -7.83 -29.34 7.91
CA GLY A 55 -6.58 -28.87 7.28
C GLY A 55 -5.64 -28.04 8.17
N TYR A 56 -6.15 -27.44 9.25
CA TYR A 56 -5.31 -26.65 10.17
C TYR A 56 -4.65 -27.54 11.23
N LYS A 57 -3.35 -27.32 11.48
CA LYS A 57 -2.65 -27.98 12.61
C LYS A 57 -2.77 -27.21 13.91
N THR A 58 -2.83 -25.88 13.87
CA THR A 58 -2.93 -25.04 15.06
C THR A 58 -3.97 -23.94 14.86
N TYR A 59 -4.76 -23.64 15.89
CA TYR A 59 -5.68 -22.51 15.93
C TYR A 59 -5.62 -21.81 17.29
N ILE A 60 -5.31 -20.51 17.29
CA ILE A 60 -5.18 -19.70 18.51
C ILE A 60 -6.12 -18.53 18.40
N ARG A 61 -6.94 -18.33 19.43
CA ARG A 61 -7.86 -17.19 19.54
C ARG A 61 -7.69 -16.53 20.89
N SER A 62 -7.79 -15.20 20.89
CA SER A 62 -7.72 -14.35 22.06
C SER A 62 -8.56 -13.10 21.82
N ASN A 63 -9.03 -12.46 22.89
CA ASN A 63 -9.74 -11.19 22.80
C ASN A 63 -8.79 -9.99 22.60
N ASN A 64 -7.52 -10.13 23.01
CA ASN A 64 -6.53 -9.06 22.93
C ASN A 64 -5.39 -9.47 21.97
N HIS A 65 -4.36 -10.14 22.49
CA HIS A 65 -3.22 -10.62 21.70
C HIS A 65 -3.30 -12.14 21.55
N ALA A 66 -3.35 -12.63 20.31
CA ALA A 66 -3.37 -14.07 20.04
C ALA A 66 -1.95 -14.67 20.00
N LEU A 67 -0.97 -13.93 19.49
CA LEU A 67 0.39 -14.41 19.32
C LEU A 67 1.40 -13.27 19.54
N TYR A 68 2.42 -13.52 20.36
CA TYR A 68 3.59 -12.67 20.52
C TYR A 68 4.84 -13.52 20.33
N VAL A 69 5.63 -13.23 19.29
CA VAL A 69 6.86 -13.95 18.98
C VAL A 69 8.02 -12.98 19.10
N ARG A 70 8.99 -13.34 19.94
CA ARG A 70 10.18 -12.53 20.19
C ARG A 70 11.39 -13.43 20.31
N ARG A 71 12.46 -13.09 19.59
CA ARG A 71 13.77 -13.72 19.73
C ARG A 71 14.59 -12.93 20.73
N GLU A 72 15.14 -13.60 21.74
CA GLU A 72 16.07 -13.03 22.72
C GLU A 72 17.36 -13.85 22.79
N GLY A 73 18.35 -13.36 23.54
CA GLY A 73 19.62 -14.03 23.77
C GLY A 73 20.67 -13.85 22.66
N VAL A 74 21.83 -14.46 22.89
CA VAL A 74 23.00 -14.43 21.99
C VAL A 74 22.93 -15.63 21.04
N PRO A 75 23.15 -15.45 19.72
CA PRO A 75 23.22 -16.56 18.76
C PRO A 75 24.29 -17.58 19.15
N THR A 76 23.97 -18.86 19.03
CA THR A 76 24.90 -19.97 19.34
C THR A 76 25.70 -20.46 18.14
N ASN A 77 25.43 -19.92 16.95
CA ASN A 77 26.13 -20.23 15.71
C ASN A 77 26.56 -18.93 15.01
N ASN A 78 27.41 -19.06 14.00
CA ASN A 78 27.95 -17.92 13.24
C ASN A 78 26.97 -17.39 12.17
N SER A 79 25.66 -17.68 12.27
CA SER A 79 24.67 -17.16 11.31
C SER A 79 24.42 -15.68 11.56
N THR A 80 24.48 -14.88 10.48
CA THR A 80 24.08 -13.47 10.51
C THR A 80 22.56 -13.30 10.38
N TRP A 81 21.85 -14.35 9.98
CA TRP A 81 20.40 -14.34 9.83
C TRP A 81 19.73 -14.84 11.10
N LEU A 82 19.18 -13.91 11.87
CA LEU A 82 18.42 -14.20 13.09
C LEU A 82 16.94 -13.94 12.84
N ILE A 83 16.11 -14.97 12.96
CA ILE A 83 14.70 -14.94 12.56
C ILE A 83 13.82 -15.25 13.77
N ALA A 84 12.82 -14.40 14.04
CA ALA A 84 11.82 -14.65 15.08
C ALA A 84 10.69 -15.55 14.58
N ASN A 85 10.25 -15.36 13.33
CA ASN A 85 9.23 -16.16 12.67
C ASN A 85 9.56 -16.31 11.18
N GLU A 86 9.41 -17.53 10.67
CA GLU A 86 9.59 -17.87 9.26
C GLU A 86 8.35 -18.63 8.77
N GLY A 87 7.83 -18.24 7.61
CA GLY A 87 6.74 -18.92 6.92
C GLY A 87 7.11 -19.14 5.46
N ASN A 88 7.03 -20.39 4.99
CA ASN A 88 7.40 -20.77 3.64
C ASN A 88 6.42 -21.79 3.05
N ASN A 89 6.27 -21.77 1.73
CA ASN A 89 5.55 -22.78 0.98
C ASN A 89 6.45 -23.37 -0.10
N TRP A 90 6.33 -24.68 -0.31
CA TRP A 90 6.86 -25.32 -1.50
C TRP A 90 5.83 -25.20 -2.63
N VAL A 91 6.23 -24.62 -3.75
CA VAL A 91 5.35 -24.34 -4.89
C VAL A 91 5.45 -25.51 -5.88
N ASP A 92 4.34 -26.21 -6.15
CA ASP A 92 4.28 -27.29 -7.15
C ASP A 92 3.64 -26.85 -8.48
N GLY A 93 3.07 -25.65 -8.54
CA GLY A 93 2.49 -25.05 -9.75
C GLY A 93 1.01 -25.35 -9.97
N GLY A 94 0.37 -26.17 -9.12
CA GLY A 94 -1.05 -26.51 -9.23
C GLY A 94 -2.01 -25.59 -8.47
N GLN A 95 -1.52 -24.72 -7.59
CA GLN A 95 -2.33 -23.89 -6.69
C GLN A 95 -1.79 -22.47 -6.51
N PHE A 96 -2.51 -21.65 -5.74
CA PHE A 96 -2.05 -20.34 -5.27
C PHE A 96 -1.41 -20.48 -3.89
N TYR A 97 -0.14 -20.10 -3.78
CA TYR A 97 0.64 -20.25 -2.56
C TYR A 97 0.82 -18.90 -1.87
N ILE A 98 0.40 -18.80 -0.61
CA ILE A 98 0.53 -17.59 0.21
C ILE A 98 1.38 -17.93 1.43
N GLY A 99 2.60 -17.39 1.51
CA GLY A 99 3.50 -17.65 2.63
C GLY A 99 2.95 -17.07 3.94
N ILE A 100 2.63 -15.78 3.93
CA ILE A 100 2.02 -15.07 5.07
C ILE A 100 0.88 -14.21 4.54
N LYS A 101 -0.31 -14.30 5.17
CA LYS A 101 -1.49 -13.49 4.84
C LYS A 101 -1.86 -12.60 6.01
N GLY A 102 -1.60 -11.29 5.90
CA GLY A 102 -2.05 -10.27 6.84
C GLY A 102 -3.24 -9.49 6.28
N TYR A 103 -4.33 -9.39 7.03
CA TYR A 103 -5.47 -8.56 6.66
C TYR A 103 -6.21 -8.08 7.91
N SER A 104 -6.66 -6.83 7.88
CA SER A 104 -7.53 -6.22 8.88
C SER A 104 -8.57 -5.42 8.12
N ILE A 105 -9.80 -5.92 8.05
CA ILE A 105 -10.89 -5.28 7.29
C ILE A 105 -12.19 -5.36 8.08
N TYR A 106 -13.06 -4.38 7.86
CA TYR A 106 -14.47 -4.45 8.25
C TYR A 106 -15.32 -4.39 6.97
N GLY A 107 -16.49 -5.01 6.97
CA GLY A 107 -17.34 -5.13 5.77
C GLY A 107 -17.95 -3.81 5.28
N SER A 108 -17.82 -2.73 6.05
CA SER A 108 -18.31 -1.40 5.70
C SER A 108 -17.41 -0.30 6.28
N PRO A 109 -17.44 0.93 5.77
CA PRO A 109 -16.72 2.05 6.37
C PRO A 109 -17.18 2.32 7.81
N LEU A 110 -16.22 2.50 8.74
CA LEU A 110 -16.52 2.75 10.16
C LEU A 110 -16.32 4.22 10.58
N GLY A 111 -15.64 5.04 9.77
CA GLY A 111 -15.32 6.44 10.11
C GLY A 111 -14.41 6.64 11.34
N ARG A 112 -13.90 5.56 11.92
CA ARG A 112 -13.06 5.56 13.13
C ARG A 112 -12.12 4.35 13.16
N GLY A 113 -11.08 4.45 13.97
CA GLY A 113 -10.05 3.40 14.08
C GLY A 113 -9.10 3.41 12.89
N ARG A 114 -8.16 2.46 12.91
CA ARG A 114 -7.13 2.26 11.88
C ARG A 114 -7.00 0.77 11.64
N ALA A 115 -6.80 0.39 10.38
CA ALA A 115 -6.65 -1.01 9.99
C ALA A 115 -5.33 -1.18 9.24
N TRP A 116 -4.48 -2.08 9.74
CA TRP A 116 -3.23 -2.45 9.10
C TRP A 116 -3.29 -3.94 8.74
N GLY A 117 -3.11 -4.25 7.46
CA GLY A 117 -2.91 -5.65 7.04
C GLY A 117 -1.54 -6.15 7.46
N VAL A 118 -0.50 -5.37 7.16
CA VAL A 118 0.89 -5.57 7.59
C VAL A 118 1.43 -4.21 8.04
N PHE A 119 2.03 -4.18 9.23
CA PHE A 119 2.71 -3.00 9.77
C PHE A 119 4.18 -3.36 9.98
N GLY A 120 5.03 -2.92 9.05
CA GLY A 120 6.48 -3.17 9.08
C GLY A 120 7.23 -1.99 9.67
N GLU A 121 8.16 -2.27 10.57
CA GLU A 121 9.05 -1.27 11.17
C GLU A 121 10.46 -1.85 11.24
N ALA A 122 11.47 -1.08 10.83
CA ALA A 122 12.87 -1.42 10.95
C ALA A 122 13.70 -0.15 11.13
N GLY A 123 14.68 -0.15 12.01
CA GLY A 123 15.48 1.04 12.28
C GLY A 123 16.69 0.77 13.18
N ASN A 124 17.53 1.80 13.29
CA ASN A 124 18.71 1.88 14.17
C ASN A 124 19.77 0.78 13.97
N SER A 125 19.81 0.17 12.78
CA SER A 125 20.94 -0.65 12.31
C SER A 125 21.96 0.21 11.56
N THR A 126 22.83 -0.39 10.75
CA THR A 126 23.77 0.31 9.88
C THR A 126 23.05 1.25 8.90
N SER A 127 23.61 2.45 8.67
CA SER A 127 23.08 3.43 7.72
C SER A 127 22.91 2.81 6.32
N GLY A 128 21.71 2.94 5.75
CA GLY A 128 21.33 2.32 4.47
C GLY A 128 20.81 0.88 4.54
N TYR A 129 20.83 0.23 5.70
CA TYR A 129 20.48 -1.19 5.88
C TYR A 129 19.31 -1.40 6.86
N ASN A 130 18.26 -0.58 6.74
CA ASN A 130 17.03 -0.71 7.51
C ASN A 130 15.86 -0.89 6.53
N TYR A 131 15.30 -2.11 6.48
CA TYR A 131 14.22 -2.45 5.54
C TYR A 131 12.99 -2.90 6.31
N ALA A 132 11.98 -2.04 6.41
CA ALA A 132 10.72 -2.37 7.08
C ALA A 132 9.93 -3.43 6.30
N VAL A 133 9.93 -3.33 4.97
CA VAL A 133 9.38 -4.32 4.03
C VAL A 133 10.34 -4.46 2.87
N HIS A 134 10.74 -5.70 2.57
CA HIS A 134 11.65 -6.00 1.46
C HIS A 134 11.04 -7.08 0.56
N GLY A 135 10.72 -6.70 -0.68
CA GLY A 135 10.28 -7.61 -1.72
C GLY A 135 11.45 -8.05 -2.61
N ASN A 136 11.51 -9.33 -2.97
CA ASN A 136 12.49 -9.85 -3.92
C ASN A 136 11.84 -10.84 -4.90
N LEU A 137 11.70 -10.43 -6.16
CA LEU A 137 11.19 -11.27 -7.24
C LEU A 137 12.31 -12.15 -7.81
N ARG A 138 12.39 -13.40 -7.35
CA ARG A 138 13.37 -14.40 -7.79
C ARG A 138 12.90 -15.17 -9.03
N GLY A 139 13.85 -15.71 -9.79
CA GLY A 139 13.57 -16.47 -11.03
C GLY A 139 13.56 -15.58 -12.28
N ASN A 140 12.94 -16.05 -13.37
CA ASN A 140 12.91 -15.37 -14.68
C ASN A 140 11.50 -15.02 -15.17
N GLN A 141 10.47 -15.39 -14.41
CA GLN A 141 9.08 -15.13 -14.80
C GLN A 141 8.68 -13.68 -14.58
N ARG A 142 7.66 -13.24 -15.32
CA ARG A 142 6.98 -11.96 -15.12
C ARG A 142 6.32 -11.91 -13.74
N GLY A 143 6.19 -10.72 -13.19
CA GLY A 143 5.69 -10.47 -11.84
C GLY A 143 6.22 -9.16 -11.28
N SER A 144 5.88 -8.89 -10.03
CA SER A 144 6.48 -7.80 -9.27
C SER A 144 6.91 -8.26 -7.89
N ALA A 145 7.97 -7.66 -7.35
CA ALA A 145 8.39 -7.91 -5.97
C ALA A 145 7.39 -7.31 -4.95
N ILE A 146 6.78 -6.18 -5.30
CA ILE A 146 5.69 -5.53 -4.57
C ILE A 146 4.57 -5.19 -5.57
N VAL A 147 3.34 -5.59 -5.25
CA VAL A 147 2.14 -5.31 -6.06
C VAL A 147 1.17 -4.49 -5.22
N GLY A 148 0.65 -3.39 -5.79
CA GLY A 148 -0.46 -2.64 -5.23
C GLY A 148 -1.65 -2.62 -6.19
N THR A 149 -2.85 -2.85 -5.68
CA THR A 149 -4.10 -2.91 -6.44
C THR A 149 -5.24 -2.30 -5.62
N LEU A 150 -6.29 -1.83 -6.30
CA LEU A 150 -7.57 -1.47 -5.70
C LEU A 150 -8.60 -2.55 -6.03
N ASP A 151 -9.34 -3.03 -5.03
CA ASP A 151 -10.45 -4.00 -5.13
C ASP A 151 -10.17 -5.29 -5.92
N ASN A 152 -8.90 -5.65 -6.09
CA ASN A 152 -8.50 -6.83 -6.83
C ASN A 152 -7.44 -7.63 -6.07
N VAL A 153 -7.65 -8.94 -6.00
CA VAL A 153 -6.80 -9.89 -5.25
C VAL A 153 -5.76 -10.58 -6.13
N ASP A 154 -5.91 -10.54 -7.46
CA ASP A 154 -4.95 -11.12 -8.41
C ASP A 154 -4.94 -10.35 -9.74
N ILE A 155 -3.75 -10.12 -10.28
CA ILE A 155 -3.55 -9.38 -11.53
C ILE A 155 -2.42 -9.98 -12.36
N ASN A 156 -2.58 -9.95 -13.69
CA ASN A 156 -1.51 -10.33 -14.60
C ASN A 156 -0.53 -9.16 -14.80
N VAL A 157 0.64 -9.24 -14.17
CA VAL A 157 1.69 -8.23 -14.31
C VAL A 157 2.39 -8.40 -15.67
N PRO A 158 2.36 -7.39 -16.56
CA PRO A 158 2.75 -7.55 -17.96
C PRO A 158 4.27 -7.73 -18.18
N GLY A 159 5.08 -7.54 -17.14
CA GLY A 159 6.54 -7.55 -17.20
C GLY A 159 7.16 -8.01 -15.89
N ARG A 160 8.44 -7.70 -15.69
CA ARG A 160 9.18 -8.01 -14.46
C ARG A 160 9.57 -6.71 -13.77
N TYR A 161 9.01 -6.46 -12.60
CA TYR A 161 9.18 -5.20 -11.87
C TYR A 161 9.58 -5.44 -10.41
N VAL A 162 10.15 -4.41 -9.79
CA VAL A 162 10.32 -4.39 -8.31
C VAL A 162 9.05 -3.85 -7.64
N GLY A 163 8.37 -2.89 -8.29
CA GLY A 163 7.06 -2.39 -7.89
C GLY A 163 6.14 -2.27 -9.10
N TYR A 164 4.88 -2.71 -8.95
CA TYR A 164 3.83 -2.56 -9.96
C TYR A 164 2.54 -2.17 -9.24
N PHE A 165 2.01 -1.00 -9.57
CA PHE A 165 0.83 -0.45 -8.93
C PHE A 165 -0.25 -0.22 -9.98
N MET A 166 -1.39 -0.90 -9.82
CA MET A 166 -2.57 -0.75 -10.66
C MET A 166 -3.55 0.17 -9.96
N GLY A 167 -3.37 1.47 -10.18
CA GLY A 167 -4.11 2.56 -9.55
C GLY A 167 -3.24 3.81 -9.42
N ASP A 168 -3.83 4.89 -8.93
CA ASP A 168 -3.11 6.15 -8.74
C ASP A 168 -2.05 6.01 -7.63
N ILE A 169 -0.84 6.52 -7.90
CA ILE A 169 0.25 6.59 -6.94
C ILE A 169 0.41 8.04 -6.50
N ARG A 170 0.22 8.32 -5.22
CA ARG A 170 0.51 9.64 -4.64
C ARG A 170 1.87 9.64 -3.95
N THR A 171 2.71 10.62 -4.28
CA THR A 171 3.99 10.87 -3.63
C THR A 171 4.08 12.32 -3.18
N THR A 172 4.40 12.56 -1.90
CA THR A 172 4.62 13.91 -1.36
C THR A 172 6.06 14.39 -1.51
N GLY A 173 7.00 13.47 -1.78
CA GLY A 173 8.41 13.76 -2.02
C GLY A 173 8.81 13.54 -3.48
N ASN A 174 10.13 13.52 -3.72
CA ASN A 174 10.68 13.37 -5.06
C ASN A 174 10.74 11.92 -5.54
N ILE A 175 10.53 11.74 -6.84
CA ILE A 175 10.81 10.49 -7.56
C ILE A 175 12.12 10.67 -8.34
N TYR A 176 13.13 9.86 -8.01
CA TYR A 176 14.39 9.81 -8.75
C TYR A 176 14.32 8.70 -9.80
N GLY A 177 13.97 9.06 -11.03
CA GLY A 177 13.88 8.11 -12.13
C GLY A 177 13.38 8.76 -13.41
N THR A 178 13.25 7.97 -14.47
CA THR A 178 12.66 8.42 -15.73
C THR A 178 11.18 8.12 -15.74
N VAL A 179 10.35 9.15 -15.90
CA VAL A 179 8.92 9.00 -16.14
C VAL A 179 8.70 8.82 -17.63
N LEU A 180 8.15 7.67 -18.03
CA LEU A 180 7.85 7.35 -19.42
C LEU A 180 6.36 7.48 -19.67
N THR A 181 5.98 8.45 -20.49
CA THR A 181 4.60 8.58 -21.00
C THR A 181 4.46 7.75 -22.27
N PRO A 182 3.41 6.90 -22.40
CA PRO A 182 3.25 6.13 -23.63
C PRO A 182 3.04 7.05 -24.84
N SER A 183 3.67 6.72 -25.96
CA SER A 183 3.65 7.53 -27.18
C SER A 183 2.27 7.59 -27.84
N ALA A 184 1.94 8.70 -28.50
CA ALA A 184 0.76 8.87 -29.37
C ALA A 184 0.87 8.03 -30.66
N SER A 185 0.91 6.71 -30.51
CA SER A 185 0.86 5.75 -31.61
C SER A 185 -0.56 5.21 -31.77
N ARG A 186 -0.97 4.93 -33.01
CA ARG A 186 -2.25 4.23 -33.33
C ARG A 186 -2.16 2.73 -32.98
N SER A 187 -1.77 2.41 -31.75
CA SER A 187 -1.71 1.03 -31.27
C SER A 187 -3.02 0.68 -30.58
N ALA A 188 -3.75 -0.30 -31.13
CA ALA A 188 -4.98 -0.82 -30.53
C ALA A 188 -4.74 -1.41 -29.12
N LEU A 189 -3.51 -1.89 -28.85
CA LEU A 189 -3.11 -2.40 -27.53
C LEU A 189 -3.11 -1.32 -26.44
N MET A 190 -2.98 -0.04 -26.81
CA MET A 190 -2.93 1.09 -25.88
C MET A 190 -4.27 1.85 -25.79
N GLY A 191 -5.32 1.34 -26.45
CA GLY A 191 -6.67 1.94 -26.41
C GLY A 191 -6.77 3.33 -27.05
N ARG A 192 -5.78 3.77 -27.84
CA ARG A 192 -5.75 5.12 -28.44
C ARG A 192 -6.48 5.15 -29.77
N SER A 193 -7.47 6.03 -29.89
CA SER A 193 -8.18 6.35 -31.14
C SER A 193 -7.90 7.80 -31.55
N ALA A 194 -8.09 8.11 -32.84
CA ALA A 194 -8.10 9.48 -33.39
C ALA A 194 -6.83 10.34 -33.15
N VAL A 195 -5.62 9.80 -33.36
CA VAL A 195 -4.39 10.61 -33.38
C VAL A 195 -4.45 11.59 -34.56
N MET A 196 -4.55 12.89 -34.24
CA MET A 196 -4.55 14.01 -35.18
C MET A 196 -3.30 14.89 -34.97
N PRO A 197 -2.73 15.47 -36.03
CA PRO A 197 -1.67 16.46 -35.88
C PRO A 197 -2.20 17.69 -35.13
N LEU A 198 -1.35 18.32 -34.32
CA LEU A 198 -1.64 19.67 -33.84
C LEU A 198 -1.54 20.61 -35.05
N SER A 199 -2.68 20.99 -35.61
CA SER A 199 -2.77 22.03 -36.65
C SER A 199 -3.02 23.40 -36.03
N ALA A 200 -2.57 24.45 -36.70
CA ALA A 200 -2.84 25.85 -36.34
C ALA A 200 -4.35 26.21 -36.38
N GLU A 201 -5.20 25.29 -36.84
CA GLU A 201 -6.65 25.38 -36.76
C GLU A 201 -7.19 24.14 -36.04
N SER A 202 -7.52 24.26 -34.75
CA SER A 202 -8.41 23.31 -34.08
C SER A 202 -9.01 23.93 -32.82
N ASP A 203 -9.80 24.97 -33.02
CA ASP A 203 -11.05 25.17 -32.29
C ASP A 203 -12.00 25.86 -33.26
N ALA A 204 -13.05 25.16 -33.70
CA ALA A 204 -14.06 25.71 -34.62
C ALA A 204 -14.84 26.90 -34.02
N THR A 205 -14.57 27.26 -32.77
CA THR A 205 -15.23 28.31 -32.00
C THR A 205 -14.33 29.51 -31.72
N ASN A 206 -13.00 29.36 -31.72
CA ASN A 206 -12.01 30.41 -31.49
C ASN A 206 -10.73 30.05 -32.25
N SER A 207 -10.56 30.58 -33.45
CA SER A 207 -9.45 30.32 -34.40
C SER A 207 -8.07 30.80 -33.89
N MET A 208 -7.68 30.41 -32.68
CA MET A 208 -6.37 30.74 -32.12
C MET A 208 -5.40 29.57 -32.32
N SER A 209 -4.23 29.92 -32.83
CA SER A 209 -3.06 29.05 -32.93
C SER A 209 -2.53 28.62 -31.55
N VAL A 210 -1.68 27.59 -31.51
CA VAL A 210 -1.11 27.09 -30.25
C VAL A 210 -0.26 28.16 -29.58
N VAL A 211 0.47 28.96 -30.37
CA VAL A 211 1.27 30.09 -29.86
C VAL A 211 0.40 31.17 -29.21
N GLU A 212 -0.76 31.51 -29.78
CA GLU A 212 -1.68 32.51 -29.20
C GLU A 212 -2.26 32.03 -27.88
N LYS A 213 -2.71 30.77 -27.82
CA LYS A 213 -3.21 30.15 -26.59
C LYS A 213 -2.15 30.14 -25.48
N LEU A 214 -0.93 29.73 -25.81
CA LEU A 214 0.16 29.70 -24.83
C LEU A 214 0.60 31.11 -24.39
N SER A 215 0.46 32.12 -25.24
CA SER A 215 0.81 33.51 -24.89
C SER A 215 -0.12 34.13 -23.83
N GLN A 216 -1.31 33.56 -23.64
CA GLN A 216 -2.26 33.98 -22.60
C GLN A 216 -1.92 33.38 -21.23
N LEU A 217 -1.07 32.36 -21.16
CA LEU A 217 -0.65 31.75 -19.90
C LEU A 217 0.40 32.62 -19.20
N THR A 218 0.23 32.81 -17.89
CA THR A 218 1.18 33.54 -17.06
C THR A 218 1.85 32.60 -16.07
N ALA A 219 3.19 32.66 -16.01
CA ALA A 219 3.95 31.97 -14.98
C ALA A 219 3.78 32.68 -13.64
N VAL A 220 3.51 31.90 -12.59
CA VAL A 220 3.33 32.39 -11.23
C VAL A 220 4.46 31.88 -10.35
N GLN A 221 4.81 32.69 -9.34
CA GLN A 221 5.72 32.28 -8.27
C GLN A 221 4.92 32.03 -7.00
N TYR A 222 5.26 30.97 -6.27
CA TYR A 222 4.61 30.63 -5.02
C TYR A 222 5.57 29.97 -4.04
N ASN A 223 5.22 29.99 -2.76
CA ASN A 223 5.95 29.29 -1.71
C ASN A 223 5.02 28.25 -1.08
N LEU A 224 5.57 27.10 -0.69
CA LEU A 224 4.80 26.08 0.01
C LEU A 224 4.62 26.46 1.48
N SER A 225 3.42 26.24 2.01
CA SER A 225 3.13 26.34 3.44
C SER A 225 3.19 24.97 4.09
N GLU A 226 3.44 24.92 5.41
CA GLU A 226 3.43 23.65 6.12
C GLU A 226 2.05 22.99 6.05
N PRO A 227 1.95 21.70 5.67
CA PRO A 227 0.67 21.00 5.68
C PRO A 227 0.17 20.87 7.12
N GLN A 228 -1.06 21.32 7.38
CA GLN A 228 -1.72 21.23 8.71
C GLN A 228 -1.78 19.79 9.26
N ALA A 229 -1.72 18.77 8.39
CA ALA A 229 -1.64 17.37 8.79
C ALA A 229 -0.41 17.07 9.68
N ALA A 230 0.73 17.73 9.45
CA ALA A 230 1.91 17.56 10.30
C ALA A 230 1.69 18.04 11.75
N GLN A 231 0.74 18.96 11.95
CA GLN A 231 0.39 19.50 13.27
C GLN A 231 -0.70 18.65 13.96
N ALA A 232 -1.58 17.99 13.19
CA ALA A 232 -2.67 17.18 13.74
C ALA A 232 -2.20 15.85 14.39
N PHE A 233 -1.10 15.25 13.91
CA PHE A 233 -0.55 14.02 14.51
C PHE A 233 0.05 14.24 15.90
N ALA A 234 0.38 15.48 16.28
CA ALA A 234 0.88 15.82 17.60
C ALA A 234 -0.21 15.80 18.70
N ALA A 235 -1.49 15.80 18.32
CA ALA A 235 -2.60 15.91 19.27
C ALA A 235 -3.08 14.56 19.85
N SER A 236 -2.63 13.40 19.32
CA SER A 236 -2.97 12.10 19.91
C SER A 236 -1.84 11.60 20.80
N GLY A 237 -1.97 11.88 22.10
CA GLY A 237 -1.02 11.62 23.18
C GLY A 237 -0.14 10.37 23.07
N ASP A 238 1.12 10.61 22.75
CA ASP A 238 2.34 10.24 23.49
C ASP A 238 3.42 11.21 22.95
N THR A 239 4.46 11.54 23.70
CA THR A 239 5.42 12.60 23.34
C THR A 239 6.23 12.25 22.08
N VAL A 240 5.64 12.43 20.90
CA VAL A 240 6.31 12.25 19.61
C VAL A 240 7.10 13.53 19.35
N ALA A 241 8.41 13.46 19.57
CA ALA A 241 9.33 14.43 18.98
C ALA A 241 9.07 14.44 17.46
N ALA A 242 8.95 15.63 16.87
CA ALA A 242 8.71 15.75 15.43
C ALA A 242 9.72 14.88 14.66
N ALA A 243 9.22 13.97 13.82
CA ALA A 243 10.07 13.10 13.03
C ALA A 243 11.05 13.97 12.20
N PRO A 244 12.34 13.62 12.12
CA PRO A 244 13.29 14.38 11.32
C PRO A 244 12.83 14.40 9.86
N ARG A 245 12.61 15.61 9.34
CA ARG A 245 12.23 15.83 7.94
C ARG A 245 13.38 15.45 7.02
N SER A 246 13.07 14.98 5.81
CA SER A 246 14.12 14.82 4.81
C SER A 246 14.69 16.19 4.43
N VAL A 247 15.96 16.24 4.04
CA VAL A 247 16.61 17.48 3.57
C VAL A 247 15.84 18.10 2.40
N THR A 248 15.28 17.24 1.54
CA THR A 248 14.47 17.65 0.40
C THR A 248 13.16 18.31 0.81
N ASP A 249 12.47 17.80 1.83
CA ASP A 249 11.21 18.39 2.31
C ASP A 249 11.44 19.79 2.90
N VAL A 250 12.54 19.97 3.63
CA VAL A 250 12.94 21.28 4.17
C VAL A 250 13.21 22.26 3.04
N GLN A 251 14.01 21.85 2.05
CA GLN A 251 14.31 22.70 0.90
C GLN A 251 13.07 23.02 0.06
N ALA A 252 12.10 22.12 -0.03
CA ALA A 252 10.84 22.39 -0.72
C ALA A 252 10.05 23.51 -0.04
N LEU A 253 10.10 23.63 1.28
CA LEU A 253 9.42 24.73 2.01
C LEU A 253 10.19 26.06 1.92
N GLU A 254 11.53 26.01 1.82
CA GLU A 254 12.37 27.21 1.79
C GLU A 254 12.49 27.85 0.40
N LYS A 255 12.42 27.04 -0.66
CA LYS A 255 12.62 27.51 -2.03
C LYS A 255 11.34 28.10 -2.61
N THR A 256 11.50 29.18 -3.38
CA THR A 256 10.44 29.69 -4.25
C THR A 256 10.22 28.74 -5.41
N HIS A 257 8.96 28.42 -5.66
CA HIS A 257 8.50 27.58 -6.76
C HIS A 257 7.92 28.42 -7.88
N TYR A 258 8.00 27.87 -9.07
CA TYR A 258 7.48 28.48 -10.28
C TYR A 258 6.53 27.50 -10.95
N GLY A 259 5.36 27.98 -11.33
CA GLY A 259 4.32 27.17 -11.93
C GLY A 259 3.44 27.99 -12.85
N LEU A 260 2.31 27.40 -13.20
CA LEU A 260 1.24 28.05 -13.96
C LEU A 260 0.02 28.12 -13.07
N ASP A 261 -0.80 29.14 -13.29
CA ASP A 261 -2.10 29.22 -12.67
C ASP A 261 -3.03 28.15 -13.27
N ALA A 262 -3.53 27.24 -12.41
CA ALA A 262 -4.35 26.12 -12.85
C ALA A 262 -5.75 26.55 -13.29
N GLU A 263 -6.30 27.64 -12.75
CA GLU A 263 -7.61 28.17 -13.16
C GLU A 263 -7.52 28.76 -14.56
N VAL A 264 -6.50 29.60 -14.80
CA VAL A 264 -6.24 30.18 -16.12
C VAL A 264 -5.93 29.08 -17.15
N LEU A 265 -5.14 28.07 -16.78
CA LEU A 265 -4.84 26.96 -17.69
C LEU A 265 -6.10 26.14 -18.00
N LYS A 266 -7.01 25.96 -17.03
CA LYS A 266 -8.27 25.22 -17.24
C LYS A 266 -9.19 25.92 -18.25
N GLU A 267 -9.15 27.25 -18.33
CA GLU A 267 -9.91 28.00 -19.34
C GLU A 267 -9.38 27.80 -20.77
N ILE A 268 -8.05 27.68 -20.93
CA ILE A 268 -7.39 27.62 -22.25
C ILE A 268 -7.15 26.17 -22.72
N TYR A 269 -6.72 25.29 -21.82
CA TYR A 269 -6.42 23.88 -22.04
C TYR A 269 -7.02 23.01 -20.91
N PRO A 270 -8.36 22.85 -20.86
CA PRO A 270 -9.04 22.11 -19.80
C PRO A 270 -8.53 20.68 -19.62
N ASP A 271 -8.14 20.01 -20.71
CA ASP A 271 -7.67 18.61 -20.69
C ASP A 271 -6.31 18.42 -20.00
N LEU A 272 -5.56 19.50 -19.75
CA LEU A 272 -4.29 19.47 -19.02
C LEU A 272 -4.47 19.61 -17.49
N VAL A 273 -5.69 19.94 -17.03
CA VAL A 273 -5.97 20.20 -15.63
C VAL A 273 -6.91 19.13 -15.06
N TYR A 274 -6.46 18.49 -13.99
CA TYR A 274 -7.16 17.40 -13.31
C TYR A 274 -7.58 17.84 -11.90
N GLU A 275 -8.66 17.28 -11.38
CA GLU A 275 -9.06 17.45 -9.99
C GLU A 275 -8.51 16.29 -9.15
N SER A 276 -7.82 16.62 -8.06
CA SER A 276 -7.29 15.62 -7.12
C SER A 276 -8.43 15.03 -6.28
N GLN A 277 -8.15 13.89 -5.61
CA GLN A 277 -9.11 13.30 -4.66
C GLN A 277 -9.44 14.22 -3.47
N GLU A 278 -8.63 15.26 -3.23
CA GLU A 278 -8.83 16.27 -2.19
C GLU A 278 -9.52 17.55 -2.73
N GLY A 279 -9.78 17.63 -4.04
CA GLY A 279 -10.43 18.76 -4.70
C GLY A 279 -9.48 19.82 -5.27
N ASP A 280 -8.16 19.62 -5.17
CA ASP A 280 -7.16 20.55 -5.71
C ASP A 280 -6.97 20.37 -7.22
N LEU A 281 -6.70 21.48 -7.93
CA LEU A 281 -6.37 21.45 -9.35
C LEU A 281 -4.90 21.06 -9.58
N CYS A 282 -4.66 20.08 -10.46
CA CYS A 282 -3.35 19.52 -10.78
C CYS A 282 -3.06 19.68 -12.29
N ILE A 283 -1.83 20.07 -12.64
CA ILE A 283 -1.43 20.34 -14.03
C ILE A 283 -0.54 19.22 -14.59
N ASN A 284 -0.86 18.72 -15.78
CA ASN A 284 0.01 17.80 -16.52
C ASN A 284 1.08 18.55 -17.33
N TYR A 285 2.16 18.95 -16.66
CA TYR A 285 3.30 19.62 -17.30
C TYR A 285 3.99 18.79 -18.38
N THR A 286 3.89 17.46 -18.34
CA THR A 286 4.53 16.61 -19.35
C THR A 286 3.87 16.77 -20.71
N GLU A 287 2.55 16.90 -20.74
CA GLU A 287 1.79 17.11 -21.98
C GLU A 287 1.86 18.55 -22.50
N MET A 288 2.37 19.49 -21.70
CA MET A 288 2.71 20.84 -22.19
C MET A 288 3.94 20.86 -23.10
N ILE A 289 4.86 19.90 -22.95
CA ILE A 289 6.09 19.88 -23.74
C ILE A 289 5.79 19.80 -25.25
N PRO A 290 4.93 18.89 -25.76
CA PRO A 290 4.49 18.92 -27.16
C PRO A 290 3.86 20.24 -27.61
N LEU A 291 3.08 20.91 -26.75
CA LEU A 291 2.47 22.22 -27.09
C LEU A 291 3.54 23.29 -27.29
N LEU A 292 4.55 23.32 -26.42
CA LEU A 292 5.70 24.23 -26.54
C LEU A 292 6.53 23.96 -27.79
N VAL A 293 6.71 22.70 -28.18
CA VAL A 293 7.38 22.35 -29.44
C VAL A 293 6.60 22.88 -30.64
N GLN A 294 5.27 22.72 -30.64
CA GLN A 294 4.41 23.21 -31.70
C GLN A 294 4.44 24.75 -31.80
N SER A 295 4.38 25.47 -30.68
CA SER A 295 4.43 26.94 -30.71
C SER A 295 5.76 27.48 -31.22
N VAL A 296 6.88 26.81 -30.93
CA VAL A 296 8.19 27.16 -31.52
C VAL A 296 8.18 26.93 -33.04
N SER A 297 7.52 25.88 -33.52
CA SER A 297 7.37 25.62 -34.96
C SER A 297 6.53 26.71 -35.65
N GLU A 298 5.40 27.08 -35.05
CA GLU A 298 4.53 28.16 -35.56
C GLU A 298 5.26 29.50 -35.57
N LEU A 299 5.96 29.84 -34.47
CA LEU A 299 6.75 31.07 -34.38
C LEU A 299 7.85 31.13 -35.45
N ARG A 300 8.55 30.02 -35.70
CA ARG A 300 9.55 29.94 -36.77
C ARG A 300 8.92 30.16 -38.15
N ALA A 301 7.76 29.57 -38.41
CA ALA A 301 7.06 29.76 -39.68
C ALA A 301 6.66 31.23 -39.91
N GLN A 302 6.18 31.91 -38.86
CA GLN A 302 5.85 33.34 -38.91
C GLN A 302 7.08 34.23 -39.12
N VAL A 303 8.22 33.91 -38.49
CA VAL A 303 9.46 34.68 -38.70
C VAL A 303 9.97 34.52 -40.14
N VAL A 304 9.92 33.30 -40.69
CA VAL A 304 10.35 33.05 -42.08
C VAL A 304 9.47 33.79 -43.08
N SER A 305 8.15 33.82 -42.87
CA SER A 305 7.24 34.56 -43.77
C SER A 305 7.49 36.08 -43.71
N LEU A 306 7.80 36.63 -42.53
CA LEU A 306 8.14 38.05 -42.37
C LEU A 306 9.49 38.42 -43.01
N GLN A 307 10.49 37.52 -42.93
CA GLN A 307 11.81 37.75 -43.52
C GLN A 307 11.85 37.57 -45.04
N GLY A 308 11.02 36.67 -45.60
CA GLY A 308 10.91 36.46 -47.05
C GLY A 308 10.07 37.49 -47.80
N ALA A 309 9.49 38.47 -47.11
CA ALA A 309 8.69 39.55 -47.69
C ALA A 309 9.47 40.87 -47.89
N GLN A 310 10.80 40.85 -47.76
CA GLN A 310 11.73 41.95 -48.12
C GLN A 310 12.44 41.64 -49.43
#